data_AF-A0A382F830-F1
#
_entry.id   AF-A0A382F830-F1
#
_cell.length_a   1.000
_cell.length_b   1.000
_cell.length_c   1.000
_cell.angle_alpha   90.00
_cell.angle_beta   90.00
_cell.angle_gamma   90.00
#
_symmetry.space_group_name_H-M   'P 1'
#
loop_
_entity.id
_entity.type
_entity.pdbx_description
1 polymer ?
#
loop_
_entity_poly.entity_id
_entity_poly.type
_entity_poly.pdbx_seq_one_letter_code
_entity_poly.pdbx_strand_id
1 'polypeptide(L)'
;MPLIRIEAHLFETSETHSRQLGLEFRGKSVSTDGTVSITDQGPFTAGLALGPAAASQALRVDAVLRLLQSEGKGRMLSRPVVVTLNNVEAEMNSGSVLHIKISTEKTSRLQELK
;
A
#
# COMPACT_ATOMS: atom_id res chain seq x y z
N MET A 1 -22.67 -8.79 -47.81
CA MET A 1 -22.17 -7.47 -47.36
C MET A 1 -20.94 -7.70 -46.48
N PRO A 2 -19.88 -6.88 -46.57
CA PRO A 2 -18.67 -7.09 -45.79
C PRO A 2 -18.90 -6.79 -44.30
N LEU A 3 -18.33 -7.63 -43.44
CA LEU A 3 -18.27 -7.44 -41.99
C LEU A 3 -16.96 -6.75 -41.62
N ILE A 4 -17.04 -5.76 -40.73
CA ILE A 4 -15.90 -4.99 -40.21
C ILE A 4 -15.68 -5.39 -38.76
N ARG A 5 -14.44 -5.70 -38.39
CA ARG A 5 -14.04 -5.98 -37.02
C ARG A 5 -13.20 -4.82 -36.49
N ILE A 6 -13.63 -4.24 -35.37
CA ILE A 6 -12.97 -3.13 -34.69
C ILE A 6 -12.45 -3.66 -33.34
N GLU A 7 -11.18 -3.43 -33.05
CA GLU A 7 -10.52 -3.84 -31.81
C GLU A 7 -9.78 -2.64 -31.22
N ALA A 8 -9.99 -2.38 -29.92
CA ALA A 8 -9.23 -1.38 -29.18
C ALA A 8 -8.41 -2.04 -28.09
N HIS A 9 -7.24 -1.49 -27.78
CA HIS A 9 -6.33 -1.99 -26.75
C HIS A 9 -6.13 -0.92 -25.69
N LEU A 10 -6.38 -1.26 -24.43
CA LEU A 10 -6.11 -0.42 -23.28
C LEU A 10 -4.95 -0.99 -22.48
N PHE A 11 -3.95 -0.15 -22.24
CA PHE A 11 -2.79 -0.46 -21.42
C PHE A 11 -2.71 0.54 -20.27
N GLU A 12 -2.39 0.06 -19.07
CA GLU A 12 -2.08 0.93 -17.93
C GLU A 12 -0.63 0.75 -17.55
N THR A 13 0.06 1.87 -17.39
CA THR A 13 1.40 1.90 -16.84
C THR A 13 1.32 2.61 -15.50
N SER A 14 1.61 1.86 -14.44
CA SER A 14 1.79 2.42 -13.09
C SER A 14 3.26 2.27 -12.74
N GLU A 15 3.98 3.38 -12.68
CA GLU A 15 5.34 3.44 -12.21
C GLU A 15 5.33 3.82 -10.72
N THR A 16 5.43 2.81 -9.87
CA THR A 16 5.64 3.03 -8.43
C THR A 16 7.11 2.77 -8.14
N HIS A 17 7.84 3.85 -7.81
CA HIS A 17 9.22 3.76 -7.33
C HIS A 17 9.22 4.05 -5.82
N SER A 18 9.45 3.02 -5.02
CA SER A 18 9.69 3.19 -3.58
C SER A 18 11.11 2.76 -3.26
N ARG A 19 11.93 3.70 -2.81
CA ARG A 19 13.29 3.46 -2.34
C ARG A 19 13.42 3.96 -0.92
N GLN A 20 13.60 3.05 0.02
CA GLN A 20 13.77 3.39 1.42
C GLN A 20 15.00 2.67 1.98
N LEU A 21 15.88 3.46 2.59
CA LEU A 21 17.08 2.99 3.28
C LEU A 21 17.00 3.47 4.72
N GLY A 22 17.10 2.55 5.66
CA GLY A 22 17.11 2.86 7.09
C GLY A 22 18.12 2.02 7.85
N LEU A 23 18.71 2.64 8.87
CA LEU A 23 19.29 1.91 9.98
C LEU A 23 18.34 1.99 11.17
N GLU A 24 18.29 0.90 11.92
CA GLU A 24 17.66 0.80 13.23
C GLU A 24 18.76 0.41 14.22
N PHE A 25 18.90 1.17 15.30
CA PHE A 25 19.84 0.88 16.39
C PHE A 25 19.06 0.54 17.65
N ARG A 26 19.42 -0.58 18.27
CA ARG A 26 18.86 -1.02 19.55
C ARG A 26 19.98 -1.11 20.58
N GLY A 27 19.90 -0.26 21.60
CA GLY A 27 20.85 -0.26 22.71
C GLY A 27 20.23 -0.92 23.94
N LYS A 28 20.94 -1.88 24.53
CA LYS A 28 20.64 -2.44 25.86
C LYS A 28 21.80 -2.14 26.80
N SER A 29 21.48 -1.53 27.92
CA SER A 29 22.43 -1.18 28.98
C SER A 29 21.95 -1.77 30.31
N VAL A 30 22.88 -2.22 31.14
CA VAL A 30 22.60 -2.67 32.51
C VAL A 30 23.45 -1.85 33.48
N SER A 31 22.83 -1.00 34.27
CA SER A 31 23.54 -0.17 35.27
C SER A 31 24.03 -0.99 36.47
N THR A 32 24.90 -0.39 37.27
CA THR A 32 25.59 -1.06 38.37
C THR A 32 24.65 -1.48 39.51
N ASP A 33 23.50 -0.82 39.62
CA ASP A 33 22.39 -1.19 40.51
C ASP A 33 21.50 -2.33 39.94
N GLY A 34 21.82 -2.86 38.75
CA GLY A 34 21.08 -3.92 38.08
C GLY A 34 19.93 -3.43 37.20
N THR A 35 19.67 -2.12 37.12
CA THR A 35 18.59 -1.57 36.28
C THR A 35 18.88 -1.77 34.79
N VAL A 36 17.93 -2.31 34.03
CA VAL A 36 18.05 -2.52 32.59
C VAL A 36 17.40 -1.36 31.83
N SER A 37 18.16 -0.69 30.98
CA SER A 37 17.65 0.36 30.08
C SER A 37 17.73 -0.11 28.63
N ILE A 38 16.62 0.04 27.90
CA ILE A 38 16.51 -0.29 26.47
C ILE A 38 16.13 0.99 25.72
N THR A 39 16.97 1.40 24.78
CA THR A 39 16.67 2.48 23.82
C THR A 39 16.39 1.84 22.47
N ASP A 40 15.17 2.04 21.98
CA ASP A 40 14.76 1.70 20.62
C ASP A 40 14.55 3.01 19.85
N GLN A 41 15.14 3.11 18.67
CA GLN A 41 14.98 4.25 17.77
C GLN A 41 14.25 3.75 16.55
N GLY A 42 13.14 4.43 16.20
CA GLY A 42 12.23 3.99 15.15
C GLY A 42 12.96 3.69 13.84
N PRO A 43 12.37 2.84 12.99
CA PRO A 43 13.00 2.49 11.73
C PRO A 43 13.27 3.78 10.93
N PHE A 44 14.44 3.85 10.28
CA PHE A 44 14.90 5.00 9.47
C PHE A 44 15.46 6.21 10.26
N THR A 45 15.84 6.03 11.53
CA THR A 45 16.49 7.08 12.34
C THR A 45 17.92 6.69 12.74
N ALA A 46 18.89 7.58 12.51
CA ALA A 46 20.29 7.37 12.87
C ALA A 46 20.62 8.16 14.14
N GLY A 47 20.57 7.49 15.29
CA GLY A 47 20.98 8.05 16.57
C GLY A 47 20.96 6.97 17.64
N LEU A 48 21.93 7.00 18.54
CA LEU A 48 21.92 6.18 19.75
C LEU A 48 22.09 7.12 20.94
N ALA A 49 20.99 7.53 21.54
CA ALA A 49 21.00 8.30 22.78
C ALA A 49 21.09 7.34 23.96
N LEU A 50 22.30 7.15 24.49
CA LEU A 50 22.50 6.47 25.76
C LEU A 50 22.46 7.52 26.87
N GLY A 51 21.56 7.33 27.84
CA GLY A 51 21.47 8.18 29.03
C GLY A 51 22.77 8.16 29.85
N PRO A 52 22.94 9.12 30.79
CA PRO A 52 24.20 9.34 31.50
C PRO A 52 24.74 8.05 32.12
N ALA A 53 25.95 7.70 31.67
CA ALA A 53 26.66 6.47 31.97
C ALA A 53 27.24 6.46 33.40
N ALA A 54 26.39 6.50 34.42
CA ALA A 54 26.80 6.11 35.76
C ALA A 54 26.87 4.57 35.84
N ALA A 55 27.98 4.04 35.29
CA ALA A 55 28.45 2.67 35.41
C ALA A 55 27.50 1.59 34.84
N SER A 56 27.56 1.36 33.52
CA SER A 56 26.93 0.21 32.88
C SER A 56 27.90 -0.97 32.81
N GLN A 57 27.54 -2.11 33.41
CA GLN A 57 28.39 -3.31 33.46
C GLN A 57 28.34 -4.11 32.13
N ALA A 58 27.30 -3.92 31.32
CA ALA A 58 27.14 -4.60 30.05
C ALA A 58 26.35 -3.74 29.05
N LEU A 59 27.06 -3.15 28.09
CA LEU A 59 26.47 -2.48 26.94
C LEU A 59 26.42 -3.45 25.75
N ARG A 60 25.24 -3.61 25.17
CA ARG A 60 25.02 -4.33 23.90
C ARG A 60 24.32 -3.39 22.93
N VAL A 61 24.82 -3.32 21.70
CA VAL A 61 24.23 -2.51 20.63
C VAL A 61 24.04 -3.41 19.42
N ASP A 62 22.80 -3.53 18.98
CA ASP A 62 22.43 -4.24 17.77
C ASP A 62 22.04 -3.22 16.69
N ALA A 63 22.50 -3.45 15.47
CA ALA A 63 22.18 -2.60 14.32
C ALA A 63 21.54 -3.45 13.21
N VAL A 64 20.40 -2.99 12.69
CA VAL A 64 19.70 -3.65 11.59
C VAL A 64 19.63 -2.70 10.40
N LEU A 65 20.21 -3.13 9.27
CA LEU A 65 20.12 -2.41 8.00
C LEU A 65 18.88 -2.88 7.23
N ARG A 66 17.99 -1.96 6.89
CA ARG A 66 16.78 -2.25 6.09
C ARG A 66 16.87 -1.50 4.77
N LEU A 67 16.83 -2.26 3.67
CA LEU A 67 16.77 -1.74 2.31
C LEU A 67 15.50 -2.28 1.64
N LEU A 68 14.65 -1.38 1.15
CA LEU A 68 13.48 -1.72 0.35
C LEU A 68 13.56 -1.01 -1.00
N GLN A 69 13.50 -1.79 -2.07
CA GLN A 69 13.34 -1.32 -3.44
C GLN A 69 12.13 -2.03 -4.04
N SER A 70 11.08 -1.26 -4.35
CA SER A 70 9.90 -1.76 -5.05
C SER A 70 9.80 -1.07 -6.41
N GLU A 71 9.69 -1.87 -7.47
CA GLU A 71 9.51 -1.41 -8.85
C GLU A 71 8.21 -2.02 -9.40
N GLY A 72 7.23 -1.19 -9.70
CA GLY A 72 6.02 -1.58 -10.43
C GLY A 72 6.20 -1.37 -11.93
N LYS A 73 5.84 -2.37 -12.76
CA LYS A 73 5.78 -2.24 -14.23
C LYS A 73 4.35 -2.45 -14.71
N GLY A 74 3.96 -1.67 -15.73
CA GLY A 74 2.61 -1.61 -16.30
C GLY A 74 2.04 -2.94 -16.79
N ARG A 75 0.70 -3.03 -16.88
CA ARG A 75 -0.06 -4.21 -17.30
C ARG A 75 -1.14 -3.82 -18.32
N MET A 76 -1.40 -4.70 -19.30
CA MET A 76 -2.53 -4.57 -20.22
C MET A 76 -3.85 -4.69 -19.45
N LEU A 77 -4.75 -3.71 -19.64
CA LEU A 77 -6.01 -3.61 -18.91
C LEU A 77 -7.19 -4.25 -19.64
N SER A 78 -7.38 -3.99 -20.94
CA SER A 78 -8.53 -4.50 -21.68
C SER A 78 -8.34 -4.52 -23.20
N ARG A 79 -9.08 -5.39 -23.88
CA ARG A 79 -9.12 -5.52 -25.35
C ARG A 79 -10.55 -5.70 -25.88
N PRO A 80 -11.38 -4.64 -25.85
CA PRO A 80 -12.73 -4.69 -26.41
C PRO A 80 -12.72 -4.92 -27.94
N VAL A 81 -13.65 -5.73 -28.42
CA VAL A 81 -13.81 -6.07 -29.85
C VAL A 81 -15.29 -5.99 -30.23
N VAL A 82 -15.60 -5.27 -31.31
CA VAL A 82 -16.95 -5.20 -31.89
C VAL A 82 -16.90 -5.56 -33.38
N VAL A 83 -17.92 -6.26 -33.86
CA VAL A 83 -18.08 -6.61 -35.28
C VAL A 83 -19.36 -5.94 -35.79
N THR A 84 -19.26 -5.17 -36.86
CA THR A 84 -20.36 -4.41 -37.44
C THR A 84 -20.40 -4.53 -38.97
N LEU A 85 -21.49 -4.10 -39.59
CA LEU A 85 -21.61 -3.96 -41.04
C LEU A 85 -20.95 -2.65 -41.50
N ASN A 86 -20.58 -2.58 -42.78
CA ASN A 86 -20.04 -1.35 -43.34
C ASN A 86 -21.04 -0.19 -43.23
N ASN A 87 -20.56 0.97 -42.76
CA ASN A 87 -21.36 2.17 -42.51
C ASN A 87 -22.52 2.00 -41.52
N VAL A 88 -22.45 1.00 -40.62
CA VAL A 88 -23.44 0.79 -39.56
C VAL A 88 -22.81 1.05 -38.19
N GLU A 89 -23.43 1.93 -37.41
CA GLU A 89 -23.03 2.25 -36.05
C GLU A 89 -23.21 1.03 -35.14
N ALA A 90 -22.24 0.80 -34.25
CA ALA A 90 -22.28 -0.27 -33.26
C ALA A 90 -21.78 0.26 -31.92
N GLU A 91 -22.53 -0.04 -30.85
CA GLU A 91 -22.20 0.36 -29.49
C GLU A 91 -21.80 -0.87 -28.66
N MET A 92 -20.75 -0.74 -27.85
CA MET A 92 -20.31 -1.76 -26.91
C MET A 92 -20.13 -1.14 -25.53
N ASN A 93 -20.99 -1.50 -24.57
CA ASN A 93 -20.91 -1.03 -23.19
C ASN A 93 -20.44 -2.16 -22.27
N SER A 94 -19.42 -1.89 -21.46
CA SER A 94 -18.91 -2.81 -20.46
C SER A 94 -18.60 -2.04 -19.17
N GLY A 95 -19.37 -2.30 -18.12
CA GLY A 95 -19.23 -1.68 -16.80
C GLY A 95 -19.93 -2.49 -15.72
N SER A 96 -19.68 -2.17 -14.45
CA SER A 96 -20.32 -2.81 -13.29
C SER A 96 -21.26 -1.86 -12.59
N VAL A 97 -22.47 -2.33 -12.23
CA VAL A 97 -23.42 -1.56 -11.42
C VAL A 97 -23.12 -1.78 -9.93
N LEU A 98 -22.68 -0.74 -9.22
CA LEU A 98 -22.47 -0.79 -7.77
C LEU A 98 -23.73 -0.31 -7.04
N HIS A 99 -24.46 -1.23 -6.43
CA HIS A 99 -25.60 -0.89 -5.59
C HIS A 99 -25.13 -0.45 -4.20
N ILE A 100 -25.35 0.82 -3.85
CA ILE A 100 -25.13 1.33 -2.49
C ILE A 100 -26.46 1.40 -1.73
N LYS A 101 -26.48 0.88 -0.51
CA LYS A 101 -27.64 1.03 0.38
C LYS A 101 -27.57 2.39 1.04
N ILE A 102 -28.46 3.29 0.65
CA ILE A 102 -28.64 4.58 1.32
C ILE A 102 -29.70 4.39 2.42
N SER A 103 -29.28 4.35 3.68
CA SER A 103 -30.22 4.46 4.80
C SER A 103 -30.58 5.93 5.00
N THR A 104 -31.74 6.33 4.50
CA THR A 104 -32.33 7.63 4.87
C THR A 104 -33.09 7.45 6.20
N GLU A 105 -33.23 8.51 7.01
CA GLU A 105 -33.85 8.45 8.35
C GLU A 105 -35.27 7.82 8.34
N LYS A 106 -35.98 7.94 7.22
CA LYS A 106 -37.31 7.34 6.99
C LYS A 106 -37.25 5.80 6.91
N THR A 107 -36.14 5.23 6.45
CA THR A 107 -35.92 3.78 6.33
C THR A 107 -35.57 3.12 7.68
N SER A 108 -34.92 3.87 8.60
CA SER A 108 -34.58 3.37 9.94
C SER A 108 -35.81 3.21 10.83
N ARG A 109 -36.74 4.18 10.80
CA ARG A 109 -37.98 4.15 11.60
C ARG A 109 -38.93 3.00 11.25
N LEU A 110 -38.86 2.44 10.04
CA LEU A 110 -39.68 1.30 9.63
C LEU A 110 -39.12 -0.05 10.10
N GLN A 111 -37.84 -0.12 10.48
CA GLN A 111 -37.22 -1.36 10.99
C GLN A 111 -37.43 -1.54 12.49
N GLU A 112 -37.68 -0.45 13.23
CA GLU A 112 -37.99 -0.46 14.66
C GLU A 112 -39.47 -0.81 14.96
N LEU A 113 -40.31 -0.91 13.92
CA LEU A 113 -41.75 -1.20 14.04
C LEU A 113 -42.10 -2.69 13.82
N LYS A 114 -41.15 -3.60 14.04
CA LYS A 114 -41.37 -5.05 13.93
C LYS A 114 -41.01 -5.75 15.24
#